data_AF-A0A831ZZM9-F1
#
_entry.id   AF-A0A831ZZM9-F1
#
_cell.length_a   1.000
_cell.length_b   1.000
_cell.length_c   1.000
_cell.angle_alpha   90.00
_cell.angle_beta   90.00
_cell.angle_gamma   90.00
#
_symmetry.space_group_name_H-M   'P 1'
#
loop_
_entity.id
_entity.type
_entity.pdbx_description
1 polymer ?
#
loop_
_entity_poly.entity_id
_entity_poly.type
_entity_poly.pdbx_seq_one_letter_code
_entity_poly.pdbx_strand_id
1 'polypeptide(L)'
;MARKKRITWTWQPDKGLLAWEYTRAGVVLASSDGPRPVGEALSALMDVVSDLDDGGQEAEAHRLMEEWVEMAWGLRHDVDPVVREAIEEACHEWWEAEAEEE
;
A
#
# COMPACT_ATOMS: atom_id res chain seq x y z
N MET A 1 7.35 16.82 12.74
CA MET A 1 7.30 17.17 11.30
C MET A 1 6.54 16.07 10.59
N ALA A 2 5.58 16.38 9.73
CA ALA A 2 4.87 15.34 8.97
C ALA A 2 5.84 14.60 8.03
N ARG A 3 5.87 13.26 8.08
CA ARG A 3 6.67 12.43 7.16
C ARG A 3 6.16 12.69 5.74
N LYS A 4 7.07 13.00 4.80
CA LYS A 4 6.68 13.26 3.40
C LYS A 4 6.18 11.97 2.75
N LYS A 5 4.94 11.92 2.24
CA LYS A 5 4.43 10.73 1.53
C LYS A 5 5.35 10.31 0.38
N ARG A 6 5.58 9.01 0.24
CA ARG A 6 6.39 8.38 -0.82
C ARG A 6 5.53 7.93 -2.00
N ILE A 7 4.27 7.63 -1.75
CA ILE A 7 3.36 7.15 -2.75
C ILE A 7 2.40 8.25 -3.17
N THR A 8 2.28 8.45 -4.49
CA THR A 8 1.19 9.22 -5.06
C THR A 8 0.09 8.25 -5.47
N TRP A 9 -1.11 8.44 -4.95
CA TRP A 9 -2.27 7.57 -5.21
C TRP A 9 -3.25 8.23 -6.18
N THR A 10 -3.83 7.44 -7.08
CA THR A 10 -4.93 7.85 -7.95
C THR A 10 -6.06 6.83 -7.84
N TRP A 11 -7.14 7.21 -7.14
CA TRP A 11 -8.31 6.37 -6.93
C TRP A 11 -9.48 6.78 -7.84
N GLN A 12 -10.10 5.80 -8.49
CA GLN A 12 -11.30 5.96 -9.33
C GLN A 12 -12.43 5.08 -8.76
N PRO A 13 -13.20 5.58 -7.78
CA PRO A 13 -14.20 4.79 -7.05
C PRO A 13 -15.26 4.20 -7.96
N ASP A 14 -15.78 4.98 -8.91
CA ASP A 14 -16.83 4.55 -9.84
C ASP A 14 -16.41 3.37 -10.74
N LYS A 15 -15.10 3.08 -10.82
CA LYS A 15 -14.55 2.00 -11.63
C LYS A 15 -13.85 0.93 -10.80
N GLY A 16 -13.72 1.12 -9.49
CA GLY A 16 -12.92 0.24 -8.65
C GLY A 16 -11.43 0.20 -9.01
N LEU A 17 -10.90 1.26 -9.62
CA LEU A 17 -9.52 1.29 -10.13
C LEU A 17 -8.60 2.17 -9.27
N LEU A 18 -7.46 1.61 -8.89
CA LEU A 18 -6.40 2.27 -8.16
C LEU A 18 -5.12 2.30 -9.01
N ALA A 19 -4.41 3.43 -8.98
CA ALA A 19 -3.04 3.55 -9.49
C ALA A 19 -2.15 4.16 -8.41
N TRP A 20 -0.86 3.84 -8.47
CA TRP A 20 0.13 4.44 -7.58
C TRP A 20 1.50 4.60 -8.22
N GLU A 21 2.26 5.58 -7.73
CA GLU A 21 3.66 5.81 -8.07
C GLU A 21 4.48 5.98 -6.80
N TYR A 22 5.47 5.10 -6.60
CA TYR A 22 6.45 5.21 -5.52
C TYR A 22 7.61 6.08 -5.99
N THR A 23 7.77 7.25 -5.35
CA THR A 23 8.80 8.24 -5.70
C THR A 23 9.77 8.50 -4.56
N ARG A 24 11.07 8.43 -4.85
CA ARG A 24 12.14 8.79 -3.91
C ARG A 24 13.08 9.81 -4.55
N ALA A 25 13.34 10.90 -3.85
CA ALA A 25 14.22 11.99 -4.31
C ALA A 25 13.85 12.54 -5.72
N GLY A 26 12.57 12.51 -6.08
CA GLY A 26 12.07 12.96 -7.39
C GLY A 26 12.16 11.92 -8.51
N VAL A 27 12.58 10.69 -8.20
CA VAL A 27 12.64 9.58 -9.15
C VAL A 27 11.55 8.56 -8.83
N VAL A 28 10.76 8.18 -9.83
CA VAL A 28 9.81 7.07 -9.72
C VAL A 28 10.60 5.77 -9.75
N LEU A 29 10.48 4.99 -8.67
CA LEU A 29 11.19 3.71 -8.51
C LEU A 29 10.30 2.52 -8.88
N ALA A 30 9.00 2.61 -8.61
CA ALA A 30 8.00 1.62 -8.96
C ALA A 30 6.65 2.29 -9.21
N SER A 31 5.78 1.65 -9.98
CA SER A 31 4.41 2.10 -10.20
C SER A 31 3.49 0.92 -10.46
N SER A 32 2.18 1.15 -10.39
CA SER A 32 1.18 0.16 -10.80
C SER A 32 1.04 0.02 -12.34
N ASP A 33 1.81 0.77 -13.13
CA ASP A 33 1.67 0.89 -14.59
C ASP A 33 0.29 1.40 -15.04
N GLY A 34 -0.31 2.28 -14.22
CA GLY A 34 -1.61 2.90 -14.46
C GLY A 34 -2.75 2.33 -13.60
N PRO A 35 -4.01 2.73 -13.87
CA PRO A 35 -5.17 2.30 -13.09
C PRO A 35 -5.51 0.82 -13.31
N ARG A 36 -5.60 0.06 -12.22
CA ARG A 36 -5.94 -1.37 -12.20
C ARG A 36 -6.97 -1.68 -11.12
N PRO A 37 -7.61 -2.86 -11.12
CA PRO A 37 -8.45 -3.28 -10.01
C PRO A 37 -7.74 -3.09 -8.67
N VAL A 38 -8.43 -2.51 -7.69
CA VAL A 38 -7.85 -2.10 -6.40
C VAL A 38 -7.05 -3.21 -5.72
N GLY A 39 -7.56 -4.45 -5.71
CA GLY A 39 -6.86 -5.59 -5.11
C GLY A 39 -5.55 -5.90 -5.81
N GLU A 40 -5.52 -5.88 -7.15
CA GLU A 40 -4.29 -6.07 -7.93
C GLU A 40 -3.29 -4.94 -7.67
N ALA A 41 -3.77 -3.70 -7.61
CA ALA A 41 -2.90 -2.54 -7.38
C ALA A 41 -2.28 -2.57 -5.97
N LEU A 42 -3.06 -2.92 -4.95
CA LEU A 42 -2.57 -3.07 -3.58
C LEU A 42 -1.60 -4.25 -3.45
N SER A 43 -1.91 -5.39 -4.08
CA SER A 43 -1.03 -6.56 -4.11
C SER A 43 0.31 -6.25 -4.79
N ALA A 44 0.29 -5.55 -5.92
CA ALA A 44 1.52 -5.18 -6.63
C ALA A 44 2.43 -4.25 -5.81
N LEU A 45 1.87 -3.47 -4.88
CA LEU A 45 2.68 -2.66 -3.96
C LEU A 45 3.29 -3.51 -2.83
N MET A 46 2.59 -4.54 -2.37
CA MET A 46 3.13 -5.50 -1.40
C MET A 46 4.36 -6.22 -1.96
N ASP A 47 4.36 -6.56 -3.25
CA ASP A 47 5.54 -7.14 -3.92
C ASP A 47 6.74 -6.19 -3.81
N VAL A 48 6.54 -4.89 -4.03
CA VAL A 48 7.60 -3.87 -3.90
C VAL A 48 8.08 -3.73 -2.44
N VAL A 49 7.18 -3.83 -1.47
CA VAL A 49 7.57 -3.83 -0.04
C VAL A 49 8.46 -5.03 0.26
N SER A 50 8.05 -6.24 -0.18
CA SER A 50 8.82 -7.47 0.02
C SER A 50 10.21 -7.37 -0.62
N ASP A 51 10.30 -6.87 -1.85
CA ASP A 51 11.58 -6.67 -2.55
C ASP A 51 12.51 -5.71 -1.80
N LEU A 52 11.97 -4.68 -1.15
CA LEU A 52 12.75 -3.74 -0.35
C LEU A 52 13.24 -4.38 0.95
N ASP A 53 12.39 -5.15 1.60
CA ASP A 53 12.73 -5.86 2.84
C ASP A 53 13.84 -6.91 2.58
N ASP A 54 13.63 -7.76 1.58
CA ASP A 54 14.62 -8.74 1.11
C ASP A 54 15.94 -8.07 0.66
N GLY A 55 15.83 -6.84 0.14
CA GLY A 55 16.96 -6.00 -0.25
C GLY A 55 17.70 -5.31 0.92
N GLY A 56 17.30 -5.56 2.17
CA GLY A 56 17.88 -4.96 3.38
C GLY A 56 17.49 -3.49 3.59
N GLN A 57 16.37 -3.05 2.99
CA GLN A 57 15.80 -1.72 3.16
C GLN A 57 14.56 -1.74 4.08
N GLU A 58 14.62 -2.50 5.17
CA GLU A 58 13.55 -2.69 6.19
C GLU A 58 12.85 -1.38 6.57
N ALA A 59 13.61 -0.32 6.88
CA ALA A 59 13.03 0.97 7.28
C ALA A 59 12.22 1.68 6.17
N GLU A 60 12.55 1.46 4.90
CA GLU A 60 11.76 1.99 3.78
C GLU A 60 10.60 1.04 3.43
N ALA A 61 10.78 -0.28 3.56
CA ALA A 61 9.72 -1.27 3.43
C ALA A 61 8.61 -1.03 4.46
N HIS A 62 8.96 -0.92 5.74
CA HIS A 62 8.03 -0.59 6.83
C HIS A 62 7.31 0.75 6.59
N ARG A 63 8.01 1.78 6.10
CA ARG A 63 7.37 3.05 5.76
C ARG A 63 6.35 2.92 4.62
N LEU A 64 6.65 2.12 3.61
CA LEU A 64 5.69 1.86 2.53
C LEU A 64 4.51 1.04 3.04
N MET A 65 4.70 0.14 4.00
CA MET A 65 3.62 -0.55 4.70
C MET A 65 2.72 0.42 5.48
N GLU A 66 3.27 1.38 6.22
CA GLU A 66 2.46 2.42 6.88
C GLU A 66 1.55 3.15 5.87
N GLU A 67 2.11 3.57 4.73
CA GLU A 67 1.35 4.26 3.68
C GLU A 67 0.34 3.33 2.98
N TRP A 68 0.68 2.05 2.80
CA TRP A 68 -0.21 1.02 2.26
C TRP A 68 -1.41 0.81 3.17
N VAL A 69 -1.20 0.61 4.48
CA VAL A 69 -2.26 0.36 5.46
C VAL A 69 -3.18 1.58 5.59
N GLU A 70 -2.62 2.80 5.63
CA GLU A 70 -3.42 4.03 5.64
C GLU A 70 -4.37 4.08 4.42
N MET A 71 -3.84 3.79 3.23
CA MET A 71 -4.61 3.82 1.99
C MET A 71 -5.64 2.69 1.92
N ALA A 72 -5.21 1.45 2.14
CA ALA A 72 -6.06 0.26 2.06
C ALA A 72 -7.24 0.36 3.04
N TRP A 73 -6.95 0.73 4.30
CA TRP A 73 -7.99 0.96 5.30
C TRP A 73 -8.97 2.05 4.87
N GLY A 74 -8.46 3.14 4.27
CA GLY A 74 -9.30 4.22 3.73
C GLY A 74 -10.25 3.75 2.61
N LEU A 75 -9.81 2.82 1.77
CA LEU A 75 -10.57 2.30 0.62
C LEU A 75 -11.63 1.27 1.00
N ARG A 76 -11.51 0.60 2.15
CA ARG A 76 -12.32 -0.58 2.51
C ARG A 76 -13.85 -0.39 2.41
N HIS A 77 -14.34 0.84 2.51
CA HIS A 77 -15.78 1.17 2.41
C HIS A 77 -16.26 1.38 0.98
N ASP A 78 -15.35 1.60 0.03
CA ASP A 78 -15.61 1.93 -1.37
C ASP A 78 -15.34 0.74 -2.32
N VAL A 79 -15.00 -0.43 -1.78
CA VAL A 79 -14.65 -1.64 -2.54
C VAL A 79 -15.68 -2.75 -2.31
N ASP A 80 -15.65 -3.78 -3.15
CA ASP A 80 -16.55 -4.92 -2.97
C ASP A 80 -16.25 -5.70 -1.67
N PRO A 81 -17.22 -6.46 -1.13
CA PRO A 81 -17.06 -7.14 0.15
C PRO A 81 -15.88 -8.12 0.22
N VAL A 82 -15.51 -8.75 -0.89
CA VAL A 82 -14.41 -9.72 -0.91
C VAL A 82 -13.07 -9.00 -0.79
N VAL A 83 -12.88 -7.91 -1.55
CA VAL A 83 -11.68 -7.07 -1.41
C VAL A 83 -11.64 -6.41 -0.03
N ARG A 84 -12.78 -5.98 0.49
CA ARG A 84 -12.87 -5.39 1.83
C ARG A 84 -12.36 -6.35 2.90
N GLU A 85 -12.83 -7.61 2.89
CA GLU A 85 -12.41 -8.63 3.86
C GLU A 85 -10.90 -8.85 3.79
N ALA A 86 -10.34 -9.00 2.59
CA ALA A 86 -8.90 -9.15 2.40
C ALA A 86 -8.08 -7.94 2.89
N ILE A 87 -8.59 -6.71 2.69
CA ILE A 87 -7.96 -5.49 3.21
C ILE A 87 -8.00 -5.48 4.75
N GLU A 88 -9.14 -5.79 5.35
CA GLU A 88 -9.32 -5.77 6.80
C GLU A 88 -8.42 -6.83 7.47
N GLU A 89 -8.34 -8.02 6.91
CA GLU A 89 -7.43 -9.09 7.36
C GLU A 89 -5.97 -8.65 7.30
N ALA A 90 -5.49 -8.20 6.13
CA ALA A 90 -4.10 -7.78 5.96
C ALA A 90 -3.70 -6.59 6.86
N CYS A 91 -4.61 -5.65 7.12
CA CYS A 91 -4.34 -4.53 8.02
C CYS A 91 -4.25 -4.98 9.49
N HIS A 92 -5.14 -5.90 9.91
CA HIS A 92 -5.08 -6.44 11.27
C HIS A 92 -3.80 -7.26 11.50
N GLU A 93 -3.41 -8.12 10.55
CA GLU A 93 -2.17 -8.89 10.64
C GLU A 93 -0.95 -7.97 10.82
N TRP A 94 -0.87 -6.87 10.05
CA TRP A 94 0.22 -5.91 10.20
C TRP A 94 0.22 -5.22 11.57
N TRP A 95 -0.93 -4.74 12.05
CA TRP A 95 -1.02 -4.10 13.36
C TRP A 95 -0.74 -5.06 14.52
N GLU A 96 -1.15 -6.32 14.41
CA GLU A 96 -0.84 -7.36 15.40
C GLU A 96 0.66 -7.61 15.45
N ALA A 97 1.33 -7.74 14.30
CA ALA A 97 2.79 -7.87 14.25
C ALA A 97 3.50 -6.67 14.88
N GLU A 98 3.07 -5.45 14.57
CA GLU A 98 3.63 -4.22 15.16
C GLU A 98 3.42 -4.13 16.68
N ALA A 99 2.28 -4.63 17.19
CA ALA A 99 2.00 -4.64 18.62
C ALA A 99 2.79 -5.70 19.40
N GLU A 100 3.23 -6.77 18.74
CA GLU A 100 4.08 -7.81 19.34
C GLU A 100 5.57 -7.41 19.41
N GLU A 101 5.99 -6.43 18.61
CA GLU A 101 7.37 -5.91 18.58
C GLU A 101 7.66 -4.81 19.64
N GLU A 102 6.64 -4.34 20.38
CA GLU A 102 6.76 -3.41 21.54
C GLU A 102 6.99 -4.11 22.90
#